data_AF-A0A1F9CRS5-F1
#
_entry.id   AF-A0A1F9CRS5-F1
#
_cell.length_a   1.000
_cell.length_b   1.000
_cell.length_c   1.000
_cell.angle_alpha   90.00
_cell.angle_beta   90.00
_cell.angle_gamma   90.00
#
_symmetry.space_group_name_H-M   'P 1'
#
loop_
_entity.id
_entity.type
_entity.pdbx_description
1 polymer ?
#
loop_
_entity_poly.entity_id
_entity_poly.type
_entity_poly.pdbx_seq_one_letter_code
_entity_poly.pdbx_strand_id
1 'polypeptide(L)'
;MLRKLAAVVLLVGLCTPYSCDVRPISVLYPTPSPDPWGLFSLGVPVLAALWYALATLVPALARRFKRGGDTFPRALCVLATVLIGFYVVSQATDSTGRFSDWLALGVAALWSVTLALWALRRASAAARIPLLLLAIVGLPVLFLFHPPSALQYGGWILTAGYLLAVLAEVRDLARPTNG
;
A
#
# COMPACT_ATOMS: atom_id res chain seq x y z
N MET A 1 -11.33 11.22 -12.86
CA MET A 1 -10.27 12.21 -12.53
C MET A 1 -9.58 11.88 -11.22
N LEU A 2 -10.32 11.68 -10.11
CA LEU A 2 -9.76 11.46 -8.77
C LEU A 2 -8.74 10.30 -8.68
N ARG A 3 -9.04 9.12 -9.24
CA ARG A 3 -8.08 7.98 -9.28
C ARG A 3 -6.73 8.34 -9.92
N LYS A 4 -6.74 9.06 -11.03
CA LYS A 4 -5.52 9.47 -11.74
C LYS A 4 -4.72 10.47 -10.91
N LEU A 5 -5.40 11.44 -10.30
CA LEU A 5 -4.76 12.42 -9.43
C LEU A 5 -4.15 11.73 -8.20
N ALA A 6 -4.88 10.80 -7.58
CA ALA A 6 -4.38 10.00 -6.46
C ALA A 6 -3.14 9.18 -6.85
N ALA A 7 -3.17 8.51 -8.01
CA ALA A 7 -2.01 7.76 -8.52
C ALA A 7 -0.79 8.67 -8.76
N VAL A 8 -0.99 9.87 -9.31
CA VAL A 8 0.10 10.84 -9.50
C VAL A 8 0.66 11.32 -8.17
N VAL A 9 -0.21 11.68 -7.22
CA VAL A 9 0.22 12.12 -5.88
C VAL A 9 0.95 10.99 -5.14
N LEU A 10 0.49 9.74 -5.26
CA LEU A 10 1.16 8.56 -4.71
C LEU A 10 2.57 8.39 -5.31
N LEU A 11 2.72 8.52 -6.63
CA LEU A 11 4.02 8.45 -7.31
C LEU A 11 4.96 9.59 -6.89
N VAL A 12 4.45 10.82 -6.79
CA VAL A 12 5.21 11.97 -6.28
C VAL A 12 5.66 11.71 -4.85
N GLY A 13 4.78 11.13 -4.02
CA GLY A 13 5.12 10.68 -2.67
C GLY A 13 6.27 9.67 -2.67
N LEU A 14 6.26 8.66 -3.53
CA LEU A 14 7.35 7.67 -3.60
C LEU A 14 8.70 8.25 -4.01
N CYS A 15 8.70 9.32 -4.80
CA CYS A 15 9.90 9.95 -5.36
C CYS A 15 10.44 11.11 -4.52
N THR A 16 9.67 11.60 -3.55
CA THR A 16 10.06 12.70 -2.67
C THR A 16 10.89 12.17 -1.48
N PRO A 17 11.81 12.97 -0.94
CA PRO A 17 12.62 12.58 0.22
C PRO A 17 11.80 12.65 1.53
N TYR A 18 12.06 11.71 2.43
CA TYR A 18 11.35 11.54 3.71
C TYR A 18 12.24 11.88 4.91
N SER A 19 13.54 11.62 4.80
CA SER A 19 14.60 12.04 5.73
C SER A 19 15.95 11.86 5.05
N CYS A 20 16.96 12.71 5.33
CA CYS A 20 18.34 12.62 4.82
C CYS A 20 18.47 12.08 3.37
N ASP A 21 17.67 12.60 2.44
CA ASP A 21 17.59 12.18 1.02
C ASP A 21 17.12 10.74 0.71
N VAL A 22 16.65 10.00 1.71
CA VAL A 22 16.06 8.66 1.54
C VAL A 22 14.67 8.79 0.91
N ARG A 23 14.49 8.14 -0.24
CA ARG A 23 13.25 8.06 -1.01
C ARG A 23 12.75 6.62 -0.95
N PRO A 24 11.47 6.32 -0.71
CA PRO A 24 10.97 4.94 -0.64
C PRO A 24 11.29 4.15 -1.90
N ILE A 25 11.28 4.80 -3.06
CA ILE A 25 11.66 4.17 -4.33
C ILE A 25 13.14 3.70 -4.36
N SER A 26 14.01 4.29 -3.54
CA SER A 26 15.42 3.90 -3.46
C SER A 26 15.60 2.51 -2.84
N VAL A 27 14.61 1.95 -2.14
CA VAL A 27 14.66 0.57 -1.64
C VAL A 27 14.74 -0.45 -2.78
N LEU A 28 14.34 -0.07 -4.00
CA LEU A 28 14.44 -0.92 -5.19
C LEU A 28 15.83 -0.89 -5.85
N TYR A 29 16.72 0.00 -5.42
CA TYR A 29 18.08 0.06 -5.94
C TYR A 29 18.97 -0.92 -5.15
N PRO A 30 19.86 -1.66 -5.83
CA PRO A 30 20.79 -2.56 -5.16
C PRO A 30 21.76 -1.76 -4.30
N THR A 31 21.63 -1.89 -2.98
CA THR A 31 22.67 -1.48 -2.03
C THR A 31 23.79 -2.52 -2.02
N PRO A 32 25.03 -2.12 -1.66
CA PRO A 32 26.18 -3.05 -1.60
C PRO A 32 25.96 -4.26 -0.68
N SER A 33 25.07 -4.12 0.31
CA SER A 33 24.51 -5.20 1.10
C SER A 33 22.98 -5.19 0.94
N PRO A 34 22.41 -6.09 0.13
CA PRO A 34 20.95 -6.16 0.00
C PRO A 34 20.38 -6.60 1.35
N ASP A 35 19.60 -5.71 1.98
CA ASP A 35 18.82 -6.07 3.16
C ASP A 35 17.51 -6.72 2.70
N PRO A 36 17.37 -8.05 2.82
CA PRO A 36 16.18 -8.76 2.35
C PRO A 36 14.93 -8.30 3.10
N TRP A 37 15.10 -7.87 4.36
CA TRP A 37 14.01 -7.42 5.22
C TRP A 37 13.50 -6.04 4.83
N GLY A 38 14.38 -5.10 4.50
CA GLY A 38 14.03 -3.82 3.88
C GLY A 38 13.30 -3.98 2.54
N LEU A 39 13.78 -4.88 1.68
CA LEU A 39 13.12 -5.21 0.41
C LEU A 39 11.72 -5.80 0.61
N PHE A 40 11.54 -6.67 1.61
CA PHE A 40 10.24 -7.26 1.90
C PHE A 40 9.28 -6.25 2.53
N SER A 41 9.74 -5.50 3.54
CA SER A 41 8.90 -4.59 4.34
C SER A 41 8.49 -3.31 3.59
N LEU A 42 9.37 -2.76 2.75
CA LEU A 42 9.16 -1.52 2.01
C LEU A 42 9.09 -1.76 0.50
N GLY A 43 9.95 -2.63 -0.05
CA GLY A 43 9.97 -2.91 -1.49
C GLY A 43 8.67 -3.50 -2.01
N VAL A 44 8.07 -4.47 -1.30
CA VAL A 44 6.78 -5.05 -1.69
C VAL A 44 5.66 -4.00 -1.73
N PRO A 45 5.47 -3.15 -0.69
CA PRO A 45 4.53 -2.04 -0.75
C PRO A 45 4.83 -1.00 -1.83
N VAL A 46 6.09 -0.65 -2.06
CA VAL A 46 6.48 0.28 -3.15
C VAL A 46 6.10 -0.31 -4.51
N LEU A 47 6.38 -1.60 -4.73
CA LEU A 47 5.96 -2.30 -5.95
C LEU A 47 4.43 -2.34 -6.07
N ALA A 48 3.69 -2.57 -4.99
CA ALA A 48 2.23 -2.53 -5.00
C ALA A 48 1.69 -1.13 -5.35
N ALA A 49 2.31 -0.07 -4.85
CA ALA A 49 1.97 1.32 -5.17
C ALA A 49 2.27 1.68 -6.64
N LEU A 50 3.45 1.27 -7.14
CA LEU A 50 3.81 1.43 -8.56
C LEU A 50 2.84 0.66 -9.46
N TRP A 51 2.48 -0.56 -9.06
CA TRP A 51 1.55 -1.39 -9.79
C TRP A 51 0.15 -0.79 -9.83
N TYR A 52 -0.33 -0.26 -8.70
CA TYR A 52 -1.58 0.49 -8.64
C TYR A 52 -1.54 1.69 -9.60
N ALA A 53 -0.51 2.53 -9.50
CA ALA A 53 -0.39 3.72 -10.33
C ALA A 53 -0.33 3.37 -11.83
N LEU A 54 0.42 2.34 -12.20
CA LEU A 54 0.53 1.88 -13.58
C LEU A 54 -0.81 1.33 -14.10
N ALA A 55 -1.54 0.57 -13.28
CA ALA A 55 -2.87 0.06 -13.63
C ALA A 55 -3.90 1.20 -13.80
N THR A 56 -3.78 2.28 -13.02
CA THR A 56 -4.66 3.45 -13.09
C THR A 56 -4.34 4.40 -14.25
N LEU A 57 -3.05 4.55 -14.59
CA LEU A 57 -2.57 5.48 -15.60
C LEU A 57 -2.51 4.87 -17.01
N VAL A 58 -2.35 3.54 -17.12
CA VAL A 58 -2.19 2.83 -18.40
C VAL A 58 -3.41 1.91 -18.68
N PRO A 59 -4.38 2.34 -19.49
CA PRO A 59 -5.61 1.58 -19.78
C PRO A 59 -5.34 0.23 -20.45
N ALA A 60 -4.23 0.09 -21.17
CA ALA A 60 -3.82 -1.17 -21.80
C ALA A 60 -3.47 -2.24 -20.77
N LEU A 61 -2.85 -1.87 -19.65
CA LEU A 61 -2.54 -2.77 -18.55
C LEU A 61 -3.81 -3.19 -17.80
N ALA A 62 -4.72 -2.24 -17.55
CA ALA A 62 -6.03 -2.49 -16.96
C ALA A 62 -6.81 -3.63 -17.68
N ARG A 63 -6.68 -3.71 -19.01
CA ARG A 63 -7.32 -4.77 -19.81
C ARG A 63 -6.65 -6.13 -19.67
N ARG A 64 -5.32 -6.19 -19.48
CA ARG A 64 -4.62 -7.45 -19.17
C ARG A 64 -4.99 -7.98 -17.79
N PHE A 65 -5.20 -7.11 -16.81
CA PHE A 65 -5.61 -7.51 -15.47
C PHE A 65 -6.97 -8.21 -15.41
N LYS A 66 -7.91 -7.79 -16.27
CA LYS A 66 -9.22 -8.46 -16.37
C LYS A 66 -9.14 -9.91 -16.88
N ARG A 67 -8.01 -10.32 -17.49
CA ARG A 67 -7.82 -11.68 -18.02
C ARG A 67 -7.11 -12.62 -17.03
N GLY A 68 -6.53 -12.08 -15.95
CA GLY A 68 -5.97 -12.89 -14.87
C GLY A 68 -7.09 -13.45 -14.00
N GLY A 69 -7.16 -14.77 -13.86
CA GLY A 69 -8.18 -15.44 -13.04
C GLY A 69 -8.07 -15.16 -11.54
N ASP A 70 -8.91 -15.84 -10.77
CA ASP A 70 -9.10 -15.66 -9.31
C ASP A 70 -7.85 -15.89 -8.43
N THR A 71 -6.78 -16.46 -8.98
CA THR A 71 -5.56 -16.80 -8.24
C THR A 71 -4.77 -15.55 -7.81
N PHE A 72 -4.74 -14.51 -8.64
CA PHE A 72 -3.93 -13.32 -8.38
C PHE A 72 -4.46 -12.47 -7.19
N PRO A 73 -5.77 -12.19 -7.08
CA PRO A 73 -6.32 -11.54 -5.88
C PRO A 73 -6.05 -12.31 -4.59
N ARG A 74 -6.12 -13.65 -4.60
CA ARG A 74 -5.82 -14.47 -3.42
C ARG A 74 -4.36 -14.35 -3.00
N ALA A 75 -3.43 -14.34 -3.96
CA ALA A 75 -2.01 -14.13 -3.68
C ALA A 75 -1.75 -12.78 -3.00
N LEU A 76 -2.44 -11.70 -3.42
CA LEU A 76 -2.32 -10.39 -2.77
C LEU A 76 -2.85 -10.40 -1.33
N CYS A 77 -3.94 -11.11 -1.05
CA CYS A 77 -4.42 -11.29 0.33
C CYS A 77 -3.39 -12.03 1.20
N VAL A 78 -2.83 -13.14 0.68
CA VAL A 78 -1.79 -13.90 1.38
C VAL A 78 -0.59 -13.00 1.67
N LEU A 79 -0.15 -12.24 0.66
CA LEU A 79 0.97 -11.31 0.79
C LEU A 79 0.71 -10.23 1.84
N ALA A 80 -0.49 -9.63 1.85
CA ALA A 80 -0.88 -8.66 2.88
C ALA A 80 -0.85 -9.26 4.29
N THR A 81 -1.36 -10.49 4.47
CA THR A 81 -1.33 -11.19 5.76
C THR A 81 0.09 -11.52 6.21
N VAL A 82 0.95 -12.01 5.32
CA VAL A 82 2.35 -12.28 5.63
C VAL A 82 3.08 -11.00 6.01
N LEU A 83 2.80 -9.89 5.31
CA LEU A 83 3.37 -8.60 5.62
C LEU A 83 2.94 -8.12 7.01
N ILE A 84 1.65 -8.23 7.37
CA ILE A 84 1.17 -7.94 8.73
C ILE A 84 1.92 -8.78 9.78
N GLY A 85 2.05 -10.08 9.55
CA GLY A 85 2.79 -10.97 10.45
C GLY A 85 4.24 -10.54 10.62
N PHE A 86 4.90 -10.14 9.53
CA PHE A 86 6.27 -9.63 9.57
C PHE A 86 6.40 -8.38 10.45
N TYR A 87 5.49 -7.42 10.32
CA TYR A 87 5.50 -6.20 11.14
C TYR A 87 5.20 -6.50 12.62
N VAL A 88 4.30 -7.45 12.91
CA VAL A 88 4.03 -7.90 14.30
C VAL A 88 5.27 -8.52 14.92
N VAL A 89 5.95 -9.42 14.21
CA VAL A 89 7.17 -10.06 14.71
C VAL A 89 8.28 -9.03 14.91
N SER A 90 8.47 -8.13 13.94
CA SER A 90 9.48 -7.06 14.01
C SER A 90 9.27 -6.19 15.26
N GLN A 91 8.03 -5.77 15.52
CA GLN A 91 7.68 -5.02 16.73
C GLN A 91 7.81 -5.82 18.03
N ALA A 92 7.49 -7.12 18.00
CA ALA A 92 7.67 -7.99 19.16
C ALA A 92 9.14 -8.18 19.54
N THR A 93 10.03 -8.18 18.54
CA THR A 93 11.47 -8.30 18.77
C THR A 93 12.15 -6.98 19.14
N ASP A 94 11.46 -5.85 18.98
CA ASP A 94 12.04 -4.55 19.26
C ASP A 94 11.97 -4.22 20.76
N SER A 95 13.14 -4.06 21.38
CA SER A 95 13.32 -3.92 22.83
C SER A 95 12.80 -2.57 23.39
N THR A 96 12.45 -1.63 22.52
CA THR A 96 11.94 -0.30 22.89
C THR A 96 10.43 -0.24 23.04
N GLY A 97 9.72 -1.37 22.87
CA GLY A 97 8.26 -1.53 22.77
C GLY A 97 7.40 -0.48 23.47
N ARG A 98 7.13 0.64 22.77
CA ARG A 98 6.17 1.65 23.22
C ARG A 98 4.77 1.20 22.86
N PHE A 99 3.83 1.42 23.76
CA PHE A 99 2.41 1.15 23.50
C PHE A 99 1.89 1.90 22.26
N SER A 100 2.44 3.09 21.96
CA SER A 100 2.11 3.87 20.75
C SER A 100 2.37 3.10 19.46
N ASP A 101 3.44 2.31 19.41
CA ASP A 101 3.89 1.67 18.19
C ASP A 101 3.07 0.40 17.94
N TRP A 102 2.70 -0.30 19.01
CA TRP A 102 1.70 -1.36 18.98
C TRP A 102 0.32 -0.87 18.56
N LEU A 103 -0.11 0.31 19.05
CA LEU A 103 -1.36 0.92 18.66
C LEU A 103 -1.34 1.30 17.16
N ALA A 104 -0.26 1.92 16.69
CA ALA A 104 -0.09 2.28 15.28
C ALA A 104 -0.12 1.04 14.37
N LEU A 105 0.56 -0.04 14.78
CA LEU A 105 0.52 -1.30 14.05
C LEU A 105 -0.89 -1.90 14.02
N GLY A 106 -1.57 -1.91 15.17
CA GLY A 106 -2.94 -2.40 15.29
C GLY A 106 -3.90 -1.64 14.36
N VAL A 107 -3.79 -0.31 14.31
CA VAL A 107 -4.58 0.53 13.41
C VAL A 107 -4.26 0.26 11.94
N ALA A 108 -2.97 0.18 11.58
CA ALA A 108 -2.53 -0.11 10.22
C ALA A 108 -3.02 -1.48 9.74
N ALA A 109 -2.84 -2.51 10.57
CA ALA A 109 -3.28 -3.88 10.28
C ALA A 109 -4.80 -3.96 10.15
N LEU A 110 -5.55 -3.35 11.09
CA LEU A 110 -7.00 -3.31 11.04
C LEU A 110 -7.50 -2.62 9.76
N TRP A 111 -6.87 -1.52 9.37
CA TRP A 111 -7.19 -0.80 8.15
C TRP A 111 -6.94 -1.64 6.90
N SER A 112 -5.75 -2.24 6.78
CA SER A 112 -5.38 -3.10 5.66
C SER A 112 -6.29 -4.33 5.53
N VAL A 113 -6.60 -5.01 6.66
CA VAL A 113 -7.52 -6.15 6.69
C VAL A 113 -8.93 -5.72 6.28
N THR A 114 -9.40 -4.57 6.78
CA THR A 114 -10.73 -4.04 6.43
C THR A 114 -10.84 -3.80 4.93
N LEU A 115 -9.82 -3.18 4.31
CA LEU A 115 -9.79 -2.95 2.87
C LEU A 115 -9.79 -4.28 2.09
N ALA A 116 -8.99 -5.26 2.53
CA ALA A 116 -8.92 -6.57 1.87
C ALA A 116 -10.25 -7.33 1.95
N LEU A 117 -10.88 -7.37 3.13
CA LEU A 117 -12.18 -8.00 3.33
C LEU A 117 -13.28 -7.30 2.53
N TRP A 118 -13.24 -5.97 2.48
CA TRP A 118 -14.22 -5.19 1.72
C TRP A 118 -14.10 -5.45 0.21
N ALA A 119 -12.87 -5.53 -0.31
CA ALA A 119 -12.61 -5.93 -1.69
C ALA A 119 -13.20 -7.33 -1.97
N LEU A 120 -12.88 -8.32 -1.12
CA LEU A 120 -13.35 -9.70 -1.29
C LEU A 120 -14.87 -9.84 -1.28
N ARG A 121 -15.59 -9.00 -0.51
CA ARG A 121 -17.05 -9.08 -0.38
C ARG A 121 -17.82 -8.37 -1.49
N ARG A 122 -17.30 -7.29 -2.08
CA ARG A 122 -18.09 -6.40 -2.96
C ARG A 122 -17.66 -6.32 -4.41
N ALA A 123 -16.45 -6.74 -4.76
CA ALA A 123 -15.94 -6.56 -6.12
C ALA A 123 -15.98 -7.86 -6.93
N SER A 124 -16.06 -7.77 -8.26
CA SER A 124 -15.70 -8.87 -9.17
C SER A 124 -14.17 -9.10 -9.14
N ALA A 125 -13.68 -10.27 -9.55
CA ALA A 125 -12.25 -10.66 -9.46
C ALA A 125 -11.27 -9.54 -9.88
N ALA A 126 -11.57 -8.85 -10.98
CA ALA A 126 -10.75 -7.76 -11.51
C ALA A 126 -10.90 -6.43 -10.74
N ALA A 127 -12.07 -6.18 -10.15
CA ALA A 127 -12.34 -4.96 -9.39
C ALA A 127 -11.77 -5.01 -7.96
N ARG A 128 -11.31 -6.18 -7.49
CA ARG A 128 -10.68 -6.39 -6.17
C ARG A 128 -9.22 -5.94 -6.13
N ILE A 129 -8.52 -6.06 -7.25
CA ILE A 129 -7.07 -5.88 -7.35
C ILE A 129 -6.60 -4.50 -6.85
N PRO A 130 -7.24 -3.37 -7.22
CA PRO A 130 -6.76 -2.04 -6.79
C PRO A 130 -6.82 -1.87 -5.27
N LEU A 131 -7.90 -2.32 -4.63
CA LEU A 131 -8.04 -2.27 -3.17
C LEU A 131 -7.07 -3.20 -2.45
N LEU A 132 -6.78 -4.37 -3.00
CA LEU A 132 -5.82 -5.30 -2.41
C LEU A 132 -4.38 -4.78 -2.48
N LEU A 133 -4.02 -4.10 -3.56
CA LEU A 133 -2.74 -3.39 -3.65
C LEU A 133 -2.67 -2.27 -2.61
N LEU A 134 -3.74 -1.50 -2.45
CA LEU A 134 -3.81 -0.46 -1.43
C LEU A 134 -3.77 -1.04 -0.01
N ALA A 135 -4.34 -2.22 0.24
CA ALA A 135 -4.21 -2.88 1.54
C ALA A 135 -2.74 -3.22 1.88
N ILE A 136 -1.93 -3.60 0.89
CA ILE A 136 -0.50 -3.85 1.04
C ILE A 136 0.25 -2.52 1.27
N VAL A 137 -0.08 -1.48 0.52
CA VAL A 137 0.53 -0.14 0.63
C VAL A 137 0.22 0.52 1.97
N GLY A 138 -1.01 0.35 2.47
CA GLY A 138 -1.47 0.97 3.70
C GLY A 138 -0.68 0.58 4.94
N LEU A 139 -0.09 -0.60 4.93
CA LEU A 139 0.60 -1.13 6.10
C LEU A 139 1.85 -0.32 6.46
N PRO A 140 2.87 -0.15 5.60
CA PRO A 140 3.96 0.77 5.90
C PRO A 140 3.48 2.21 5.99
N VAL A 141 2.56 2.65 5.11
CA VAL A 141 2.03 4.04 5.07
C VAL A 141 1.49 4.51 6.41
N LEU A 142 0.84 3.62 7.16
CA LEU A 142 0.23 3.95 8.44
C LEU A 142 1.12 3.58 9.63
N PHE A 143 1.92 2.51 9.53
CA PHE A 143 2.75 2.03 10.62
C PHE A 143 4.16 2.65 10.65
N LEU A 144 4.95 2.52 9.57
CA LEU A 144 6.34 2.97 9.53
C LEU A 144 6.51 4.49 9.50
N PHE A 145 5.46 5.17 9.06
CA PHE A 145 5.42 6.62 8.96
C PHE A 145 4.79 7.26 10.22
N HIS A 146 4.55 6.48 11.26
CA HIS A 146 4.31 6.98 12.61
C HIS A 146 5.65 6.93 13.37
N PRO A 147 6.16 8.01 14.01
CA PRO A 147 5.53 9.26 14.47
C PRO A 147 5.64 10.49 13.52
N PRO A 148 4.77 11.51 13.68
CA PRO A 148 4.69 12.67 12.77
C PRO A 148 5.95 13.54 12.70
N SER A 149 6.83 13.49 13.70
CA SER A 149 8.13 14.18 13.70
C SER A 149 9.16 13.55 12.78
N ALA A 150 8.96 12.28 12.39
CA ALA A 150 9.80 11.58 11.41
C ALA A 150 9.29 11.75 9.98
N LEU A 151 8.05 12.25 9.79
CA LEU A 151 7.47 12.52 8.49
C LEU A 151 7.85 13.90 7.97
N GLN A 152 8.88 13.98 7.14
CA GLN A 152 9.07 15.15 6.28
C GLN A 152 7.98 15.21 5.19
N TYR A 153 8.03 16.25 4.35
CA TYR A 153 7.04 16.53 3.30
C TYR A 153 6.70 15.32 2.41
N GLY A 154 7.68 14.46 2.06
CA GLY A 154 7.44 13.28 1.23
C GLY A 154 6.50 12.25 1.87
N GLY A 155 6.61 12.06 3.18
CA GLY A 155 5.71 11.22 3.99
C GLY A 155 4.26 11.65 3.90
N TRP A 156 4.02 12.94 4.09
CA TRP A 156 2.68 13.50 4.01
C TRP A 156 2.08 13.39 2.61
N ILE A 157 2.89 13.61 1.57
CA ILE A 157 2.44 13.48 0.18
C ILE A 157 2.04 12.04 -0.14
N LEU A 158 2.82 11.04 0.30
CA LEU A 158 2.48 9.64 0.08
C LEU A 158 1.23 9.23 0.83
N THR A 159 1.10 9.60 2.11
CA THR A 159 -0.09 9.30 2.91
C THR A 159 -1.34 9.95 2.31
N ALA A 160 -1.23 11.20 1.85
CA ALA A 160 -2.32 11.89 1.16
C ALA A 160 -2.70 11.18 -0.16
N GLY A 161 -1.71 10.81 -0.97
CA GLY A 161 -1.92 10.06 -2.22
C GLY A 161 -2.61 8.71 -1.97
N TYR A 162 -2.18 8.00 -0.93
CA TYR A 162 -2.78 6.74 -0.48
C TYR A 162 -4.25 6.92 -0.05
N LEU A 163 -4.55 7.88 0.81
CA LEU A 163 -5.92 8.14 1.28
C LEU A 163 -6.84 8.54 0.12
N LEU A 164 -6.35 9.38 -0.80
CA LEU A 164 -7.10 9.76 -2.01
C LEU A 164 -7.36 8.55 -2.92
N ALA A 165 -6.40 7.63 -3.04
CA ALA A 165 -6.53 6.43 -3.84
C ALA A 165 -7.60 5.50 -3.24
N VAL A 166 -7.53 5.23 -1.94
CA VAL A 166 -8.53 4.44 -1.21
C VAL A 166 -9.92 5.06 -1.37
N LEU A 167 -10.05 6.37 -1.15
CA LEU A 167 -11.33 7.06 -1.29
C LEU A 167 -11.90 6.95 -2.71
N ALA A 168 -11.05 7.06 -3.72
CA ALA A 168 -11.46 6.95 -5.12
C ALA A 168 -11.93 5.52 -5.46
N GLU A 169 -11.22 4.49 -5.00
CA GLU A 169 -11.61 3.10 -5.19
C GLU A 169 -12.91 2.76 -4.47
N VAL A 170 -13.05 3.23 -3.22
CA VAL A 170 -14.26 3.01 -2.41
C VAL A 170 -15.48 3.68 -3.04
N ARG A 171 -15.34 4.91 -3.51
CA ARG A 171 -16.43 5.63 -4.19
C ARG A 171 -16.90 4.92 -5.45
N ASP A 172 -15.97 4.41 -6.25
CA ASP A 172 -16.31 3.76 -7.51
C ASP A 172 -16.96 2.38 -7.30
N LEU A 173 -16.66 1.69 -6.19
CA LEU A 173 -17.30 0.43 -5.81
C LEU A 173 -18.63 0.62 -5.05
N ALA A 174 -18.84 1.78 -4.43
CA ALA A 174 -20.09 2.12 -3.76
C ALA A 174 -21.19 2.62 -4.72
N ARG A 175 -20.84 2.96 -5.97
CA ARG A 175 -21.84 3.36 -6.97
C ARG A 175 -22.69 2.14 -7.36
N PRO A 176 -24.03 2.22 -7.27
CA PRO A 176 -24.89 1.14 -7.74
C PRO A 176 -24.64 0.93 -9.24
N THR A 177 -24.46 -0.33 -9.63
CA THR A 177 -24.50 -0.75 -11.03
C THR A 177 -25.93 -0.55 -11.51
N ASN A 178 -26.24 0.61 -12.10
CA ASN A 178 -27.42 0.74 -12.94
C ASN A 178 -27.14 -0.05 -14.22
N GLY A 179 -27.68 -1.26 -14.25
CA GLY A 179 -27.66 -2.19 -15.38
C GLY A 179 -28.65 -3.30 -15.08
#